data_AF-A0A172U5Q0-F1
#
_entry.id   AF-A0A172U5Q0-F1
#
_cell.length_a   1.000
_cell.length_b   1.000
_cell.length_c   1.000
_cell.angle_alpha   90.00
_cell.angle_beta   90.00
_cell.angle_gamma   90.00
#
_symmetry.space_group_name_H-M   'P 1'
#
loop_
_entity.id
_entity.type
_entity.pdbx_description
1 polymer ?
#
loop_
_entity_poly.entity_id
_entity_poly.type
_entity_poly.pdbx_seq_one_letter_code
_entity_poly.pdbx_strand_id
1 'polypeptide(L)'
;MIRIACLIFLFLGYNSVFAGGDYVFGRVLSFSGDAGKYNFTFSQTNINRMPLIKACYEFKVIVNFENVPWYSWLPFIRSSHPTKEQTVIAASLLLDAFEKSQEIGFGYMGGGLIPTLEKCTFVSKGLTSEFDNVILSFNEPV
;
A
#
# COMPACT_ATOMS: atom_id res chain seq x y z
N MET A 1 30.38 2.50 -49.96
CA MET A 1 29.43 3.52 -49.49
C MET A 1 28.05 2.86 -49.34
N ILE A 2 27.36 3.15 -48.22
CA ILE A 2 25.92 2.90 -47.95
C ILE A 2 25.57 1.40 -47.76
N ARG A 3 25.58 0.77 -46.57
CA ARG A 3 24.82 0.98 -45.31
C ARG A 3 23.30 1.09 -45.50
N ILE A 4 22.58 -0.03 -45.62
CA ILE A 4 21.12 -0.14 -45.40
C ILE A 4 20.82 -1.60 -45.06
N ALA A 5 20.04 -2.00 -44.07
CA ALA A 5 19.65 -1.45 -42.79
C ALA A 5 19.12 -2.69 -42.05
N CYS A 6 19.69 -3.00 -40.89
CA CYS A 6 19.26 -4.10 -40.05
C CYS A 6 17.91 -3.70 -39.42
N LEU A 7 16.80 -4.04 -40.08
CA LEU A 7 15.44 -3.83 -39.57
C LEU A 7 15.15 -4.90 -38.51
N ILE A 8 15.77 -4.75 -37.35
CA ILE A 8 15.35 -5.43 -36.12
C ILE A 8 14.10 -4.70 -35.67
N PHE A 9 12.94 -5.25 -36.06
CA PHE A 9 11.64 -4.88 -35.51
C PHE A 9 11.61 -5.35 -34.05
N LEU A 10 12.12 -4.51 -33.17
CA LEU A 10 12.04 -4.69 -31.72
C LEU A 10 10.57 -4.48 -31.34
N PHE A 11 9.80 -5.57 -31.35
CA PHE A 11 8.51 -5.67 -30.69
C PHE A 11 8.76 -5.45 -29.19
N LEU A 12 8.79 -4.18 -28.79
CA LEU A 12 8.62 -3.74 -27.42
C LEU A 12 7.19 -4.13 -27.04
N GLY A 13 7.02 -5.39 -26.63
CA GLY A 13 5.89 -5.78 -25.82
C GLY A 13 5.90 -4.88 -24.61
N TYR A 14 5.01 -3.90 -24.63
CA TYR A 14 4.61 -3.09 -23.49
C TYR A 14 4.08 -4.06 -22.43
N ASN A 15 4.99 -4.70 -21.69
CA ASN A 15 4.69 -5.08 -20.34
C ASN A 15 4.52 -3.75 -19.63
N SER A 16 3.28 -3.31 -19.49
CA SER A 16 2.91 -2.39 -18.42
C SER A 16 3.33 -3.10 -17.14
N VAL A 17 4.59 -2.91 -16.73
CA VAL A 17 5.02 -3.12 -15.37
C VAL A 17 4.27 -2.03 -14.61
N PHE A 18 3.01 -2.32 -14.29
CA PHE A 18 2.31 -1.63 -13.24
C PHE A 18 3.21 -1.80 -12.04
N ALA A 19 3.85 -0.71 -11.62
CA ALA A 19 4.55 -0.62 -10.36
C ALA A 19 3.50 -0.73 -9.25
N GLY A 20 2.92 -1.93 -9.10
CA GLY A 20 1.88 -2.26 -8.15
C GLY A 20 2.51 -2.62 -6.83
N GLY A 21 1.99 -2.06 -5.74
CA GLY A 21 2.30 -2.52 -4.40
C GLY A 21 2.01 -4.01 -4.24
N ASP A 22 2.79 -4.70 -3.40
CA ASP A 22 2.45 -6.07 -3.03
C ASP A 22 1.36 -6.05 -1.95
N TYR A 23 0.39 -6.94 -2.07
CA TYR A 23 -0.74 -7.05 -1.15
C TYR A 23 -1.15 -8.50 -0.94
N VAL A 24 -1.78 -8.80 0.20
CA VAL A 24 -2.35 -10.10 0.53
C VAL A 24 -3.79 -9.93 1.01
N PHE A 25 -4.60 -10.98 0.90
CA PHE A 25 -5.94 -10.98 1.49
C PHE A 25 -5.91 -11.53 2.91
N GLY A 26 -6.79 -10.98 3.74
CA GLY A 26 -6.88 -11.34 5.14
C GLY A 26 -8.04 -10.62 5.83
N ARG A 27 -8.04 -10.69 7.16
CA ARG A 27 -9.08 -10.09 8.01
C ARG A 27 -8.47 -9.05 8.94
N VAL A 28 -9.24 -8.00 9.19
CA VAL A 28 -8.96 -7.05 10.26
C VAL A 28 -9.48 -7.64 11.55
N LEU A 29 -8.60 -7.86 12.54
CA LEU A 29 -8.94 -8.46 13.83
C LEU A 29 -9.28 -7.41 14.90
N SER A 30 -8.72 -6.22 14.77
CA SER A 30 -9.01 -5.08 15.64
C SER A 30 -8.87 -3.79 14.84
N PHE A 31 -9.67 -2.78 15.20
CA PHE A 31 -9.59 -1.45 14.60
C PHE A 31 -9.89 -0.39 15.65
N SER A 32 -9.14 0.71 15.63
CA SER A 32 -9.36 1.86 16.50
C SER A 32 -8.75 3.12 15.89
N GLY A 33 -9.22 4.28 16.35
CA GLY A 33 -8.72 5.59 15.94
C GLY A 33 -9.62 6.31 14.96
N ASP A 34 -9.25 7.55 14.65
CA ASP A 34 -10.03 8.47 13.83
C ASP A 34 -9.13 9.54 13.17
N ALA A 35 -9.72 10.33 12.28
CA ALA A 35 -9.16 11.58 11.77
C ALA A 35 -7.70 11.54 11.25
N GLY A 36 -7.27 10.41 10.68
CA GLY A 36 -5.90 10.22 10.16
C GLY A 36 -4.94 9.52 11.13
N LYS A 37 -5.39 9.09 12.30
CA LYS A 37 -4.62 8.30 13.26
C LYS A 37 -5.35 7.00 13.57
N TYR A 38 -4.82 5.88 13.11
CA TYR A 38 -5.49 4.58 13.21
C TYR A 38 -4.56 3.51 13.75
N ASN A 39 -5.12 2.52 14.43
CA ASN A 39 -4.44 1.30 14.79
C ASN A 39 -5.31 0.12 14.42
N PHE A 40 -4.75 -0.84 13.68
CA PHE A 40 -5.45 -2.08 13.37
C PHE A 40 -4.51 -3.28 13.38
N THR A 41 -5.07 -4.44 13.68
CA THR A 41 -4.40 -5.73 13.54
C THR A 41 -4.95 -6.44 12.30
N PHE A 42 -4.06 -6.92 11.44
CA PHE A 42 -4.42 -7.64 10.23
C PHE A 42 -3.87 -9.07 10.30
N SER A 43 -4.68 -10.05 9.88
CA SER A 43 -4.31 -11.45 9.81
C SER A 43 -4.52 -11.98 8.40
N GLN A 44 -3.43 -12.37 7.75
CA GLN A 44 -3.42 -12.96 6.42
C GLN A 44 -4.07 -14.35 6.45
N THR A 45 -5.08 -14.56 5.60
CA THR A 45 -5.82 -15.82 5.55
C THR A 45 -5.22 -16.82 4.56
N ASN A 46 -4.55 -16.33 3.51
CA ASN A 46 -3.90 -17.20 2.54
C ASN A 46 -2.51 -17.65 3.01
N ILE A 47 -2.49 -18.66 3.89
CA ILE A 47 -1.27 -19.24 4.48
C ILE A 47 -0.35 -19.95 3.47
N ASN A 48 -0.86 -20.28 2.28
CA ASN A 48 -0.07 -20.90 1.22
C ASN A 48 0.81 -19.89 0.47
N ARG A 49 0.53 -18.59 0.66
CA ARG A 49 1.37 -17.51 0.16
C ARG A 49 2.35 -17.09 1.25
N MET A 50 3.57 -16.75 0.84
CA MET A 50 4.54 -16.13 1.76
C MET A 50 3.90 -14.93 2.46
N PRO A 51 4.22 -14.70 3.75
CA PRO A 51 3.67 -13.58 4.47
C PRO A 51 4.14 -12.28 3.80
N LEU A 52 3.22 -11.31 3.67
CA LEU A 52 3.51 -9.98 3.10
C LEU A 52 4.74 -9.35 3.75
N ILE A 53 4.89 -9.57 5.05
CA ILE A 53 6.04 -9.12 5.83
C ILE A 53 6.73 -10.35 6.42
N LYS A 54 8.05 -10.46 6.20
CA LYS A 54 8.82 -11.65 6.53
C LYS A 54 8.51 -12.18 7.94
N ALA A 55 7.94 -13.39 7.99
CA ALA A 55 7.56 -14.13 9.19
C ALA A 55 6.38 -13.58 10.02
N CYS A 56 5.58 -12.64 9.50
CA CYS A 56 4.38 -12.12 10.16
C CYS A 56 3.12 -12.41 9.33
N TYR A 57 2.34 -13.43 9.71
CA TYR A 57 1.00 -13.66 9.16
C TYR A 57 -0.05 -12.80 9.85
N GLU A 58 0.21 -12.42 11.10
CA GLU A 58 -0.57 -11.42 11.84
C GLU A 58 0.37 -10.27 12.20
N PHE A 59 -0.09 -9.05 11.96
CA PHE A 59 0.70 -7.84 12.23
C PHE A 59 -0.19 -6.65 12.58
N LYS A 60 0.37 -5.74 13.36
CA LYS A 60 -0.25 -4.48 13.75
C LYS A 60 0.27 -3.35 12.88
N VAL A 61 -0.63 -2.47 12.46
CA VAL A 61 -0.29 -1.26 11.72
C VAL A 61 -0.78 -0.04 12.49
N ILE A 62 0.14 0.88 12.71
CA ILE A 62 -0.08 2.19 13.34
C ILE A 62 -0.02 3.22 12.21
N VAL A 63 -1.17 3.77 11.85
CA VAL A 63 -1.27 4.81 10.83
C VAL A 63 -1.23 6.15 11.53
N ASN A 64 -0.24 6.97 11.19
CA ASN A 64 -0.17 8.37 11.58
C ASN A 64 -0.01 9.19 10.31
N PHE A 65 -1.11 9.73 9.79
CA PHE A 65 -1.08 10.49 8.55
C PHE A 65 -0.07 11.64 8.65
N GLU A 66 0.85 11.66 7.69
CA GLU A 66 1.79 12.75 7.49
C GLU A 66 1.75 13.17 6.02
N ASN A 67 1.78 14.48 5.77
CA ASN A 67 1.92 14.98 4.42
C ASN A 67 3.42 14.90 4.03
N VAL A 68 3.80 13.89 3.24
CA VAL A 68 5.21 13.62 2.86
C VAL A 68 5.68 14.14 1.47
N PRO A 69 5.06 15.12 0.78
CA PRO A 69 5.58 15.56 -0.51
C PRO A 69 6.69 16.60 -0.34
N TRP A 70 7.96 16.17 -0.35
CA TRP A 70 9.13 17.07 -0.36
C TRP A 70 9.22 17.96 -1.62
N TYR A 71 8.45 17.63 -2.67
CA TYR A 71 8.31 18.40 -3.92
C TYR A 71 6.90 18.97 -4.15
N SER A 72 6.02 19.01 -3.13
CA SER A 72 4.65 19.57 -3.26
C SER A 72 4.58 21.02 -3.73
N TRP A 73 5.69 21.75 -3.62
CA TRP A 73 5.81 23.14 -4.06
C TRP A 73 5.99 23.28 -5.59
N LEU A 74 6.25 22.19 -6.31
CA LEU A 74 6.40 22.21 -7.77
C LEU A 74 5.05 21.93 -8.45
N PRO A 75 4.48 22.89 -9.21
CA PRO A 75 3.13 22.77 -9.77
C PRO A 75 2.97 21.67 -10.84
N PHE A 76 4.08 21.03 -11.25
CA PHE A 76 4.12 20.00 -12.28
C PHE A 76 4.33 18.59 -11.71
N ILE A 77 4.63 18.45 -10.42
CA ILE A 77 4.87 17.14 -9.78
C ILE A 77 3.67 16.79 -8.91
N ARG A 78 2.88 15.80 -9.34
CA ARG A 78 1.83 15.20 -8.51
C ARG A 78 2.46 14.15 -7.62
N SER A 79 2.32 14.31 -6.31
CA SER A 79 2.71 13.28 -5.35
C SER A 79 1.82 12.06 -5.51
N SER A 80 2.44 10.89 -5.58
CA SER A 80 1.77 9.59 -5.47
C SER A 80 1.35 9.27 -4.03
N HIS A 81 1.87 10.03 -3.05
CA HIS A 81 1.53 9.83 -1.64
C HIS A 81 0.05 10.16 -1.35
N PRO A 82 -0.65 9.32 -0.59
CA PRO A 82 -2.05 9.54 -0.26
C PRO A 82 -2.29 10.87 0.46
N THR A 83 -3.44 11.49 0.19
CA THR A 83 -3.95 12.63 0.95
C THR A 83 -4.57 12.16 2.26
N LYS A 84 -4.85 13.12 3.16
CA LYS A 84 -5.55 12.84 4.41
C LYS A 84 -6.93 12.23 4.14
N GLU A 85 -7.65 12.77 3.16
CA GLU A 85 -8.98 12.30 2.79
C GLU A 85 -8.94 10.85 2.26
N GLN A 86 -7.99 10.54 1.37
CA GLN A 86 -7.77 9.17 0.90
C GLN A 86 -7.44 8.22 2.06
N THR A 87 -6.65 8.66 3.03
CA THR A 87 -6.33 7.86 4.22
C THR A 87 -7.57 7.60 5.07
N VAL A 88 -8.43 8.60 5.26
CA VAL A 88 -9.69 8.46 6.00
C VAL A 88 -10.64 7.49 5.30
N ILE A 89 -10.78 7.59 3.97
CA ILE A 89 -11.62 6.69 3.17
C ILE A 89 -11.09 5.25 3.22
N ALA A 90 -9.79 5.06 3.05
CA ALA A 90 -9.18 3.74 3.13
C ALA A 90 -9.33 3.13 4.54
N ALA A 91 -9.20 3.95 5.58
CA ALA A 91 -9.43 3.52 6.96
C ALA A 91 -10.90 3.16 7.23
N SER A 92 -11.88 3.86 6.63
CA SER A 92 -13.29 3.50 6.78
C SER A 92 -13.62 2.17 6.10
N LEU A 93 -12.94 1.82 5.00
CA LEU A 93 -13.06 0.49 4.38
C LEU A 93 -12.50 -0.63 5.28
N LEU A 94 -11.37 -0.39 5.98
CA LEU A 94 -10.84 -1.32 6.97
C LEU A 94 -11.79 -1.51 8.16
N LEU A 95 -12.42 -0.42 8.63
CA LEU A 95 -13.42 -0.47 9.69
C LEU A 95 -14.66 -1.26 9.25
N ASP A 96 -15.18 -0.99 8.05
CA ASP A 96 -16.33 -1.71 7.49
C ASP A 96 -16.04 -3.21 7.34
N ALA A 97 -14.85 -3.57 6.87
CA ALA A 97 -14.40 -4.96 6.77
C ALA A 97 -14.28 -5.62 8.16
N PHE A 98 -13.79 -4.89 9.17
CA PHE A 98 -13.75 -5.36 10.56
C PHE A 98 -15.16 -5.62 11.11
N GLU A 99 -16.07 -4.64 11.01
CA GLU A 99 -17.44 -4.74 11.52
C GLU A 99 -18.23 -5.87 10.84
N LYS A 100 -18.00 -6.09 9.54
CA LYS A 100 -18.65 -7.17 8.77
C LYS A 100 -17.90 -8.50 8.83
N SER A 101 -16.74 -8.56 9.48
CA SER A 101 -15.85 -9.73 9.47
C SER A 101 -15.53 -10.24 8.05
N GLN A 102 -15.38 -9.32 7.10
CA GLN A 102 -15.10 -9.61 5.70
C GLN A 102 -13.60 -9.65 5.41
N GLU A 103 -13.22 -10.39 4.37
CA GLU A 103 -11.86 -10.34 3.87
C GLU A 103 -11.62 -9.05 3.09
N ILE A 104 -10.44 -8.48 3.28
CA ILE A 104 -9.98 -7.29 2.57
C ILE A 104 -8.52 -7.48 2.15
N GLY A 105 -8.15 -6.90 1.01
CA GLY A 105 -6.77 -6.85 0.58
C GLY A 105 -6.01 -5.80 1.38
N PHE A 106 -4.82 -6.13 1.85
CA PHE A 106 -3.92 -5.19 2.48
C PHE A 106 -2.50 -5.37 1.95
N GLY A 107 -1.84 -4.26 1.64
CA GLY A 107 -0.52 -4.23 1.04
C GLY A 107 0.25 -2.95 1.36
N TYR A 108 1.40 -2.79 0.72
CA TYR A 108 2.19 -1.58 0.80
C TYR A 108 2.83 -1.24 -0.55
N MET A 109 3.08 0.05 -0.75
CA MET A 109 3.86 0.56 -1.89
C MET A 109 5.20 1.13 -1.41
N GLY A 110 6.25 0.93 -2.21
CA GLY A 110 7.60 1.41 -1.88
C GLY A 110 8.08 0.90 -0.52
N GLY A 111 8.61 1.79 0.33
CA GLY A 111 8.96 1.49 1.73
C GLY A 111 7.79 1.53 2.72
N GLY A 112 6.55 1.35 2.23
CA GLY A 112 5.28 1.79 2.84
C GLY A 112 4.99 1.39 4.29
N LEU A 113 5.68 0.39 4.84
CA LEU A 113 5.58 -0.03 6.25
C LEU A 113 6.93 0.08 6.93
N ILE A 114 7.05 0.95 7.94
CA ILE A 114 8.27 1.07 8.75
C ILE A 114 8.17 0.11 9.94
N PRO A 115 9.14 -0.80 10.16
CA PRO A 115 9.16 -1.64 11.35
C PRO A 115 9.37 -0.82 12.63
N THR A 116 8.68 -1.20 13.70
CA THR A 116 8.94 -0.67 15.05
C THR A 116 9.87 -1.59 15.84
N LEU A 117 10.18 -1.23 17.09
CA LEU A 117 10.90 -2.11 18.02
C LEU A 117 10.07 -3.35 18.42
N GLU A 118 8.73 -3.26 18.33
CA GLU A 118 7.84 -4.37 18.60
C GLU A 118 7.73 -5.28 17.36
N LYS A 119 7.85 -6.59 17.58
CA LYS A 119 7.80 -7.58 16.50
C LYS A 119 6.44 -7.56 15.81
N CYS A 120 6.44 -7.57 14.48
CA CYS A 120 5.23 -7.53 13.66
C CYS A 120 4.35 -6.28 13.88
N THR A 121 4.93 -5.19 14.39
CA THR A 121 4.25 -3.89 14.48
C THR A 121 4.93 -2.89 13.56
N PHE A 122 4.13 -2.21 12.74
CA PHE A 122 4.60 -1.31 11.68
C PHE A 122 3.92 0.05 11.75
N VAL A 123 4.60 1.08 11.24
CA VAL A 123 4.07 2.44 11.09
C VAL A 123 3.84 2.74 9.62
N SER A 124 2.74 3.43 9.34
CA SER A 124 2.39 3.97 8.02
C SER A 124 2.05 5.45 8.12
N LYS A 125 2.39 6.22 7.08
CA LYS A 125 2.11 7.65 6.96
C LYS A 125 0.92 7.98 6.07
N GLY A 126 0.33 6.98 5.41
CA GLY A 126 -0.83 7.18 4.57
C GLY A 126 -1.42 5.87 4.10
N LEU A 127 -2.72 5.89 3.84
CA LEU A 127 -3.44 4.77 3.23
C LEU A 127 -4.13 5.27 1.96
N THR A 128 -4.23 4.40 0.97
CA THR A 128 -5.16 4.57 -0.15
C THR A 128 -5.85 3.25 -0.44
N SER A 129 -7.01 3.33 -1.06
CA SER A 129 -7.69 2.18 -1.64
C SER A 129 -7.37 2.10 -3.13
N GLU A 130 -6.95 0.93 -3.60
CA GLU A 130 -6.86 0.59 -5.02
C GLU A 130 -7.68 -0.67 -5.31
N PHE A 131 -8.00 -0.90 -6.59
CA PHE A 131 -8.61 -2.13 -7.13
C PHE A 131 -9.64 -2.80 -6.18
N ASP A 132 -10.88 -2.30 -6.16
CA ASP A 132 -12.04 -2.84 -5.41
C ASP A 132 -11.68 -3.72 -4.19
N ASN A 133 -11.37 -3.07 -3.07
CA ASN A 133 -11.08 -3.65 -1.75
C ASN A 133 -9.62 -4.02 -1.45
N VAL A 134 -8.63 -3.39 -2.10
CA VAL A 134 -7.23 -3.46 -1.67
C VAL A 134 -6.80 -2.14 -1.03
N ILE A 135 -6.32 -2.21 0.21
CA ILE A 135 -5.78 -1.06 0.93
C ILE A 135 -4.26 -1.11 0.87
N LEU A 136 -3.65 -0.04 0.40
CA LEU A 136 -2.21 0.09 0.27
C LEU A 136 -1.66 1.13 1.23
N SER A 137 -0.61 0.73 1.93
CA SER A 137 0.11 1.52 2.91
C SER A 137 1.30 2.25 2.30
N PHE A 138 1.48 3.50 2.72
CA PHE A 138 2.54 4.39 2.26
C PHE A 138 3.34 4.94 3.44
N ASN A 139 4.60 5.25 3.17
CA ASN A 139 5.52 5.87 4.10
C ASN A 139 6.32 7.00 3.44
N GLU A 140 6.78 6.78 2.21
CA GLU A 140 7.46 7.80 1.43
C GLU A 140 6.68 8.06 0.14
N PRO A 141 6.80 9.26 -0.45
CA PRO A 141 6.29 9.48 -1.80
C PRO A 141 7.07 8.59 -2.78
N VAL A 142 6.35 7.85 -3.62
CA VAL A 142 6.91 6.97 -4.67
C VAL A 142 7.22 7.79 -5.92
#